data_AF-A0A534LP37-F1
#
_entry.id   AF-A0A534LP37-F1
#
_cell.length_a   1.000
_cell.length_b   1.000
_cell.length_c   1.000
_cell.angle_alpha   90.00
_cell.angle_beta   90.00
_cell.angle_gamma   90.00
#
_symmetry.space_group_name_H-M   'P 1'
#
loop_
_entity.id
_entity.type
_entity.pdbx_description
1 polymer ?
#
loop_
_entity_poly.entity_id
_entity_poly.type
_entity_poly.pdbx_seq_one_letter_code
_entity_poly.pdbx_strand_id
1 'polypeptide(L)'
;MASANPTAVHEVIVTSPLGLIPRELERFYPAGAYDIPVTGDWSRDEAAMVTEDLRAFLAANRYETVVAHLAAEAPIVKAAVPDAIPTSKERPTSDESLASLTQTLNHATASAPRVPKGRRFSEEMSNVARFQFGEAGLGLVRGASFRGRMPDVRLIREGTQVAMHTGRGMLSLTLRGGAILSQADAYWVEIEDFLPKGNIFAVGVVDAAPEIRPGDEVVVRHQKDVRAVGTARLSGREMVDFRRGEAVHVRHVIEMPP
;
A
#
# COMPACT_ATOMS: atom_id res chain seq x y z
N MET A 1 -19.12 -6.78 -4.67
CA MET A 1 -19.41 -7.93 -3.79
C MET A 1 -20.89 -7.93 -3.45
N ALA A 2 -21.60 -9.04 -3.66
CA ALA A 2 -23.04 -9.16 -3.38
C ALA A 2 -23.31 -9.51 -1.90
N SER A 3 -22.65 -8.84 -0.95
CA SER A 3 -22.93 -8.96 0.48
C SER A 3 -23.85 -7.83 0.93
N ALA A 4 -24.74 -8.11 1.90
CA ALA A 4 -25.58 -7.10 2.55
C ALA A 4 -24.75 -6.08 3.37
N ASN A 5 -23.57 -6.48 3.85
CA ASN A 5 -22.64 -5.63 4.59
C ASN A 5 -21.20 -5.75 4.05
N PRO A 6 -20.95 -5.22 2.83
CA PRO A 6 -19.66 -5.42 2.16
C PRO A 6 -18.51 -4.66 2.85
N THR A 7 -18.79 -3.61 3.62
CA THR A 7 -17.76 -2.84 4.34
C THR A 7 -17.22 -3.55 5.57
N ALA A 8 -17.85 -4.63 6.01
CA ALA A 8 -17.36 -5.51 7.07
C ALA A 8 -16.43 -6.63 6.55
N VAL A 9 -16.35 -6.84 5.23
CA VAL A 9 -15.54 -7.90 4.63
C VAL A 9 -14.17 -7.35 4.28
N HIS A 10 -13.11 -8.06 4.64
CA HIS A 10 -11.75 -7.80 4.14
C HIS A 10 -11.40 -8.84 3.07
N GLU A 11 -10.93 -8.36 1.92
CA GLU A 11 -10.54 -9.20 0.80
C GLU A 11 -9.01 -9.31 0.74
N VAL A 12 -8.54 -10.55 0.66
CA VAL A 12 -7.13 -10.87 0.44
C VAL A 12 -7.05 -11.84 -0.73
N ILE A 13 -6.15 -11.55 -1.67
CA ILE A 13 -5.96 -12.31 -2.89
C ILE A 13 -4.82 -13.31 -2.64
N VAL A 14 -5.07 -14.58 -2.91
CA VAL A 14 -4.04 -15.64 -2.96
C VAL A 14 -3.52 -15.71 -4.38
N THR A 15 -2.21 -15.60 -4.58
CA THR A 15 -1.59 -15.67 -5.90
C THR A 15 -0.14 -16.15 -5.84
N SER A 16 0.42 -16.54 -6.98
CA SER A 16 1.83 -16.89 -7.15
C SER A 16 2.47 -15.95 -8.18
N PRO A 17 3.72 -15.49 -7.98
CA PRO A 17 4.66 -15.84 -6.90
C PRO A 17 4.57 -14.96 -5.66
N LEU A 18 3.53 -14.12 -5.53
CA LEU A 18 3.48 -13.09 -4.48
C LEU A 18 2.85 -13.55 -3.15
N GLY A 19 2.25 -14.74 -3.12
CA GLY A 19 1.66 -15.30 -1.90
C GLY A 19 0.29 -14.69 -1.59
N LEU A 20 0.28 -13.64 -0.78
CA LEU A 20 -0.93 -12.95 -0.33
C LEU A 20 -0.88 -11.44 -0.59
N ILE A 21 -1.96 -10.92 -1.15
CA ILE A 21 -2.09 -9.50 -1.48
C ILE A 21 -3.40 -8.97 -0.88
N PRO A 22 -3.35 -8.15 0.18
CA PRO A 22 -4.53 -7.42 0.65
C PRO A 22 -5.08 -6.52 -0.45
N ARG A 23 -6.41 -6.40 -0.55
CA ARG A 23 -7.09 -5.66 -1.63
C ARG A 23 -6.58 -4.23 -1.78
N GLU A 24 -6.31 -3.55 -0.67
CA GLU A 24 -5.81 -2.18 -0.63
C GLU A 24 -4.41 -2.03 -1.24
N LEU A 25 -3.62 -3.11 -1.33
CA LEU A 25 -2.27 -3.13 -1.88
C LEU A 25 -2.20 -3.69 -3.31
N GLU A 26 -3.34 -4.09 -3.90
CA GLU A 26 -3.39 -4.75 -5.22
C GLU A 26 -2.73 -3.92 -6.34
N ARG A 27 -2.68 -2.59 -6.18
CA ARG A 27 -2.18 -1.64 -7.18
C ARG A 27 -0.70 -1.34 -7.05
N PHE A 28 -0.07 -1.74 -5.94
CA PHE A 28 1.35 -1.53 -5.76
C PHE A 28 2.15 -2.42 -6.70
N TYR A 29 3.33 -1.97 -7.11
CA TYR A 29 4.31 -2.88 -7.69
C TYR A 29 4.80 -3.85 -6.60
N PRO A 30 4.99 -5.16 -6.89
CA PRO A 30 4.77 -5.83 -8.17
C PRO A 30 3.33 -6.34 -8.41
N ALA A 31 2.45 -6.31 -7.40
CA ALA A 31 1.08 -6.83 -7.46
C ALA A 31 0.24 -6.31 -8.63
N GLY A 32 0.30 -5.01 -8.93
CA GLY A 32 -0.44 -4.39 -10.03
C GLY A 32 0.22 -4.53 -11.40
N ALA A 33 1.39 -5.15 -11.47
CA ALA A 33 2.24 -5.19 -12.67
C ALA A 33 2.68 -6.60 -13.09
N TYR A 34 2.31 -7.65 -12.34
CA TYR A 34 2.56 -9.02 -12.76
C TYR A 34 1.42 -9.49 -13.67
N ASP A 35 1.79 -9.98 -14.86
CA ASP A 35 0.88 -10.54 -15.86
C ASP A 35 1.28 -11.99 -16.14
N ILE A 36 1.26 -12.80 -15.08
CA ILE A 36 1.53 -14.22 -15.18
C ILE A 36 0.26 -14.94 -14.72
N PRO A 37 -0.47 -15.62 -15.61
CA PRO A 37 -1.62 -16.39 -15.19
C PRO A 37 -1.15 -17.52 -14.28
N VAL A 38 -1.84 -17.70 -13.15
CA VAL A 38 -1.66 -18.91 -12.34
C VAL A 38 -2.04 -20.11 -13.21
N THR A 39 -1.16 -21.10 -13.29
CA THR A 39 -1.39 -22.33 -14.07
C THR A 39 -2.43 -23.24 -13.41
N GLY A 40 -2.71 -23.01 -12.13
CA GLY A 40 -3.51 -23.90 -11.28
C GLY A 40 -2.71 -25.09 -10.73
N ASP A 41 -1.47 -25.28 -11.19
CA ASP A 41 -0.52 -26.24 -10.61
C ASP A 41 0.38 -25.52 -9.61
N TRP A 42 0.29 -25.96 -8.35
CA TRP A 42 1.02 -25.36 -7.24
C TRP A 42 2.14 -26.28 -6.79
N SER A 43 3.38 -25.79 -6.85
CA SER A 43 4.53 -26.46 -6.27
C SER A 43 4.43 -26.48 -4.73
N ARG A 44 5.22 -27.37 -4.11
CA ARG A 44 5.29 -27.43 -2.64
C ARG A 44 5.84 -26.14 -2.05
N ASP A 45 6.77 -25.49 -2.74
CA ASP A 45 7.39 -24.24 -2.29
C ASP A 45 6.39 -23.08 -2.35
N GLU A 46 5.62 -22.96 -3.43
CA GLU A 46 4.55 -21.95 -3.52
C GLU A 46 3.45 -22.18 -2.48
N ALA A 47 3.04 -23.44 -2.27
CA ALA A 47 2.07 -23.78 -1.24
C ALA A 47 2.58 -23.48 0.18
N ALA A 48 3.87 -23.72 0.45
CA ALA A 48 4.50 -23.41 1.73
C ALA A 48 4.54 -21.90 1.97
N MET A 49 4.94 -21.11 0.97
CA MET A 49 4.95 -19.65 1.03
C MET A 49 3.56 -19.08 1.34
N VAL A 50 2.53 -19.46 0.58
CA VAL A 50 1.14 -19.03 0.83
C VAL A 50 0.68 -19.42 2.23
N THR A 51 1.03 -20.63 2.70
CA THR A 51 0.65 -21.11 4.03
C THR A 51 1.30 -20.28 5.14
N GLU A 52 2.58 -19.95 5.00
CA GLU A 52 3.33 -19.14 5.96
C GLU A 52 2.79 -17.70 5.99
N ASP A 53 2.63 -17.08 4.82
CA ASP A 53 2.07 -15.74 4.68
C ASP A 53 0.67 -15.65 5.31
N LEU A 54 -0.19 -16.65 5.06
CA LEU A 54 -1.55 -16.66 5.61
C LEU A 54 -1.56 -16.77 7.13
N ARG A 55 -0.70 -17.62 7.69
CA ARG A 55 -0.57 -17.76 9.14
C ARG A 55 -0.06 -16.45 9.77
N ALA A 56 0.98 -15.84 9.19
CA ALA A 56 1.51 -14.57 9.66
C ALA A 56 0.46 -13.46 9.58
N PHE A 57 -0.27 -13.39 8.46
CA PHE A 57 -1.32 -12.40 8.24
C PHE A 57 -2.49 -12.54 9.24
N LEU A 58 -2.96 -13.77 9.48
CA LEU A 58 -4.03 -14.05 10.45
C LEU A 58 -3.57 -13.94 11.91
N ALA A 59 -2.27 -14.07 12.20
CA ALA A 59 -1.73 -13.79 13.53
C ALA A 59 -1.65 -12.28 13.82
N ALA A 60 -1.35 -11.48 12.80
CA ALA A 60 -1.25 -10.02 12.89
C ALA A 60 -2.62 -9.31 12.86
N ASN A 61 -3.68 -9.98 12.39
CA ASN A 61 -5.01 -9.41 12.18
C ASN A 61 -6.10 -10.27 12.86
N ARG A 62 -7.22 -9.67 13.24
CA ARG A 62 -8.32 -10.40 13.89
C ARG A 62 -9.51 -10.57 12.93
N TYR A 63 -9.87 -11.81 12.65
CA TYR A 63 -11.05 -12.17 11.86
C TYR A 63 -11.90 -13.19 12.61
N GLU A 64 -13.21 -12.93 12.70
CA GLU A 64 -14.17 -13.87 13.30
C GLU A 64 -14.47 -15.06 12.38
N THR A 65 -14.38 -14.85 11.06
CA THR A 65 -14.68 -15.86 10.06
C THR A 65 -13.77 -15.68 8.85
N VAL A 66 -13.24 -16.79 8.33
CA VAL A 66 -12.47 -16.84 7.10
C VAL A 66 -13.27 -17.58 6.04
N VAL A 67 -13.56 -16.92 4.93
CA VAL A 67 -14.26 -17.50 3.78
C VAL A 67 -13.27 -17.73 2.66
N ALA A 68 -13.10 -18.98 2.22
CA ALA A 68 -12.21 -19.34 1.12
C ALA A 68 -13.03 -19.48 -0.17
N HIS A 69 -12.88 -18.51 -1.08
CA HIS A 69 -13.53 -18.52 -2.39
C HIS A 69 -12.49 -18.68 -3.50
N LEU A 70 -11.95 -19.88 -3.60
CA LEU A 70 -10.74 -20.20 -4.38
C LEU A 70 -10.96 -21.38 -5.32
N ALA A 71 -10.06 -21.58 -6.29
CA ALA A 71 -10.08 -22.72 -7.18
C ALA A 71 -9.00 -23.74 -6.76
N ALA A 72 -7.94 -23.86 -7.54
CA ALA A 72 -6.85 -24.81 -7.30
C ALA A 72 -6.10 -24.56 -5.98
N GLU A 73 -6.19 -23.35 -5.44
CA GLU A 73 -5.53 -22.89 -4.21
C GLU A 73 -6.26 -23.37 -2.95
N ALA A 74 -7.51 -23.82 -3.07
CA ALA A 74 -8.36 -24.14 -1.93
C ALA A 74 -7.74 -25.17 -0.95
N PRO A 75 -7.06 -26.25 -1.41
CA PRO A 75 -6.38 -27.19 -0.50
C PRO A 75 -5.26 -26.54 0.33
N ILE A 76 -4.53 -25.57 -0.24
CA ILE A 76 -3.43 -24.87 0.43
C ILE A 76 -4.00 -24.04 1.58
N VAL A 77 -5.03 -23.24 1.29
CA VAL A 77 -5.70 -22.42 2.31
C VAL A 77 -6.38 -23.27 3.37
N LYS A 78 -6.98 -24.41 3.00
CA LYS A 78 -7.59 -25.34 3.97
C LYS A 78 -6.54 -25.96 4.91
N ALA A 79 -5.33 -26.24 4.44
CA ALA A 79 -4.24 -26.74 5.27
C ALA A 79 -3.70 -25.66 6.24
N ALA A 80 -3.66 -24.41 5.79
CA ALA A 80 -3.25 -23.27 6.62
C ALA A 80 -4.31 -22.88 7.66
N VAL A 81 -5.59 -22.91 7.26
CA VAL A 81 -6.75 -22.47 8.03
C VAL A 81 -7.85 -23.54 7.95
N PRO A 82 -7.78 -24.57 8.81
CA PRO A 82 -8.74 -25.68 8.79
C PRO A 82 -10.20 -25.25 8.96
N ASP A 83 -10.45 -24.15 9.67
CA ASP A 83 -11.79 -23.62 9.93
C ASP A 83 -12.31 -22.69 8.82
N ALA A 84 -11.54 -22.48 7.74
CA ALA A 84 -12.00 -21.69 6.61
C ALA A 84 -13.19 -22.36 5.93
N ILE A 85 -14.20 -21.53 5.59
CA ILE A 85 -15.44 -21.96 4.96
C ILE A 85 -15.26 -21.89 3.43
N PRO A 86 -15.19 -23.03 2.72
CA PRO A 86 -15.11 -23.04 1.27
C PRO A 86 -16.46 -22.66 0.65
N THR A 87 -16.45 -21.82 -0.37
CA THR A 87 -17.69 -21.39 -1.08
C THR A 87 -17.62 -21.59 -2.58
N SER A 88 -16.43 -21.85 -3.13
CA SER A 88 -16.25 -22.21 -4.52
C SER A 88 -16.31 -23.73 -4.68
N LYS A 89 -17.03 -24.19 -5.70
CA LYS A 89 -17.04 -25.62 -6.10
C LYS A 89 -15.90 -25.87 -7.10
N GLU A 90 -16.23 -26.05 -8.37
CA GLU A 90 -15.23 -26.26 -9.43
C GLU A 90 -14.74 -24.95 -10.06
N ARG A 91 -15.62 -23.95 -10.18
CA ARG A 91 -15.31 -22.65 -10.79
C ARG A 91 -15.79 -21.52 -9.87
N PRO A 92 -14.91 -20.62 -9.39
CA PRO A 92 -15.30 -19.51 -8.51
C PRO A 92 -16.36 -18.59 -9.13
N THR A 93 -16.33 -18.43 -10.45
CA THR A 93 -17.23 -17.53 -11.18
C THR A 93 -18.55 -18.18 -11.62
N SER A 94 -18.82 -19.45 -11.27
CA SER A 94 -20.12 -20.07 -11.60
C SER A 94 -21.25 -19.48 -10.75
N ASP A 95 -22.47 -19.46 -11.29
CA ASP A 95 -23.65 -18.96 -10.59
C ASP A 95 -23.84 -19.62 -9.22
N GLU A 96 -23.57 -20.92 -9.15
CA GLU A 96 -23.66 -21.70 -7.91
C GLU A 96 -22.61 -21.29 -6.87
N SER A 97 -21.35 -21.09 -7.29
CA SER A 97 -20.27 -20.62 -6.40
C SER A 97 -20.54 -19.19 -5.92
N LEU A 98 -21.04 -18.31 -6.80
CA LEU A 98 -21.38 -16.93 -6.45
C LEU A 98 -22.59 -16.85 -5.51
N ALA A 99 -23.58 -17.72 -5.68
CA ALA A 99 -24.72 -17.84 -4.77
C ALA A 99 -24.27 -18.34 -3.39
N SER A 100 -23.42 -19.37 -3.34
CA SER A 100 -22.83 -19.90 -2.11
C SER A 100 -22.00 -18.84 -1.36
N LEU A 101 -21.15 -18.09 -2.09
CA LEU A 101 -20.38 -16.98 -1.53
C LEU A 101 -21.30 -15.91 -0.94
N THR A 102 -22.31 -15.50 -1.69
CA THR A 102 -23.28 -14.48 -1.25
C THR A 102 -24.00 -14.91 0.03
N GLN A 103 -24.51 -16.14 0.07
CA GLN A 103 -25.18 -16.69 1.25
C GLN A 103 -24.25 -16.73 2.47
N THR A 104 -23.02 -17.22 2.27
CA THR A 104 -22.03 -17.36 3.36
C THR A 104 -21.62 -16.00 3.90
N LEU A 105 -21.35 -15.02 3.03
CA LEU A 105 -21.01 -13.66 3.45
C LEU A 105 -22.16 -12.97 4.19
N ASN A 106 -23.41 -13.16 3.74
CA ASN A 106 -24.57 -12.60 4.44
C ASN A 106 -24.74 -13.21 5.83
N HIS A 107 -24.52 -14.52 5.96
CA HIS A 107 -24.56 -15.19 7.27
C HIS A 107 -23.42 -14.72 8.18
N ALA A 108 -22.17 -14.72 7.69
CA ALA A 108 -20.99 -14.33 8.46
C ALA A 108 -21.01 -12.85 8.88
N THR A 109 -21.65 -11.97 8.11
CA THR A 109 -21.73 -10.54 8.41
C THR A 109 -23.05 -10.11 9.06
N ALA A 110 -23.96 -11.05 9.35
CA ALA A 110 -25.29 -10.75 9.91
C ALA A 110 -25.23 -10.04 11.27
N SER A 111 -24.29 -10.44 12.13
CA SER A 111 -24.06 -9.85 13.46
C SER A 111 -23.04 -8.70 13.45
N ALA A 112 -22.33 -8.49 12.34
CA ALA A 112 -21.27 -7.50 12.26
C ALA A 112 -21.84 -6.08 12.19
N PRO A 113 -21.32 -5.12 12.98
CA PRO A 113 -21.78 -3.75 12.91
C PRO A 113 -21.51 -3.16 11.52
N ARG A 114 -22.42 -2.32 11.04
CA ARG A 114 -22.25 -1.65 9.74
C ARG A 114 -21.13 -0.61 9.85
N VAL A 115 -20.07 -0.79 9.06
CA VAL A 115 -18.97 0.19 8.96
C VAL A 115 -19.31 1.24 7.90
N PRO A 116 -19.31 2.54 8.22
CA PRO A 116 -19.52 3.59 7.23
C PRO A 116 -18.47 3.51 6.11
N LYS A 117 -18.89 3.68 4.85
CA LYS A 117 -17.99 3.60 3.68
C LYS A 117 -16.77 4.53 3.80
N GLY A 118 -16.97 5.75 4.31
CA GLY A 118 -15.87 6.70 4.51
C GLY A 118 -14.86 6.25 5.56
N ARG A 119 -15.32 5.57 6.64
CA ARG A 119 -14.41 4.99 7.64
C ARG A 119 -13.61 3.85 7.03
N ARG A 120 -14.26 2.94 6.30
CA ARG A 120 -13.58 1.82 5.62
C ARG A 120 -12.53 2.32 4.62
N PHE A 121 -12.87 3.32 3.83
CA PHE A 121 -11.94 3.95 2.90
C PHE A 121 -10.75 4.61 3.62
N SER A 122 -10.99 5.24 4.78
CA SER A 122 -9.91 5.80 5.60
C SER A 122 -8.97 4.72 6.16
N GLU A 123 -9.51 3.55 6.53
CA GLU A 123 -8.72 2.40 6.98
C GLU A 123 -7.84 1.87 5.82
N GLU A 124 -8.40 1.73 4.61
CA GLU A 124 -7.65 1.36 3.40
C GLU A 124 -6.50 2.34 3.12
N MET A 125 -6.77 3.65 3.17
CA MET A 125 -5.71 4.66 2.97
C MET A 125 -4.66 4.65 4.08
N SER A 126 -5.04 4.27 5.30
CA SER A 126 -4.08 4.11 6.42
C SER A 126 -3.16 2.92 6.16
N ASN A 127 -3.69 1.80 5.66
CA ASN A 127 -2.91 0.62 5.30
C ASN A 127 -1.95 0.93 4.14
N VAL A 128 -2.41 1.62 3.11
CA VAL A 128 -1.56 2.11 2.01
C VAL A 128 -0.42 2.99 2.52
N ALA A 129 -0.74 3.98 3.36
CA ALA A 129 0.28 4.90 3.89
C ALA A 129 1.29 4.17 4.79
N ARG A 130 0.81 3.25 5.63
CA ARG A 130 1.65 2.44 6.50
C ARG A 130 2.54 1.47 5.72
N PHE A 131 2.03 0.89 4.64
CA PHE A 131 2.81 0.04 3.76
C PHE A 131 3.93 0.83 3.08
N GLN A 132 3.63 2.03 2.58
CA GLN A 132 4.60 2.83 1.84
C GLN A 132 5.63 3.53 2.74
N PHE A 133 5.23 4.05 3.89
CA PHE A 133 6.08 4.93 4.73
C PHE A 133 6.20 4.47 6.20
N GLY A 134 5.75 3.26 6.54
CA GLY A 134 5.67 2.81 7.92
C GLY A 134 4.75 3.67 8.78
N GLU A 135 5.01 3.72 10.09
CA GLU A 135 4.18 4.51 11.03
C GLU A 135 4.15 6.01 10.71
N ALA A 136 5.20 6.56 10.09
CA ALA A 136 5.24 7.96 9.67
C ALA A 136 4.15 8.28 8.63
N GLY A 137 3.80 7.30 7.77
CA GLY A 137 2.73 7.43 6.78
C GLY A 137 1.36 7.71 7.39
N LEU A 138 1.09 7.22 8.61
CA LEU A 138 -0.18 7.49 9.30
C LEU A 138 -0.37 8.99 9.58
N GLY A 139 0.72 9.76 9.67
CA GLY A 139 0.66 11.22 9.80
C GLY A 139 0.02 11.92 8.59
N LEU A 140 0.08 11.31 7.40
CA LEU A 140 -0.53 11.83 6.18
C LEU A 140 -2.06 11.62 6.16
N VAL A 141 -2.54 10.58 6.84
CA VAL A 141 -3.93 10.11 6.77
C VAL A 141 -4.75 10.55 8.00
N ARG A 142 -4.11 10.66 9.17
CA ARG A 142 -4.80 11.03 10.42
C ARG A 142 -5.44 12.42 10.30
N GLY A 143 -6.77 12.45 10.42
CA GLY A 143 -7.55 13.68 10.27
C GLY A 143 -7.65 14.21 8.83
N ALA A 144 -7.21 13.43 7.84
CA ALA A 144 -7.37 13.78 6.44
C ALA A 144 -8.81 13.51 5.97
N SER A 145 -9.27 14.35 5.05
CA SER A 145 -10.44 14.10 4.21
C SER A 145 -9.99 13.65 2.84
N PHE A 146 -10.78 12.78 2.22
CA PHE A 146 -10.45 12.17 0.92
C PHE A 146 -11.35 12.75 -0.17
N ARG A 147 -10.75 13.27 -1.25
CA ARG A 147 -11.50 13.82 -2.40
C ARG A 147 -10.99 13.25 -3.72
N GLY A 148 -11.91 12.74 -4.53
CA GLY A 148 -11.59 12.16 -5.83
C GLY A 148 -12.28 10.81 -6.00
N ARG A 149 -11.82 10.02 -6.97
CA ARG A 149 -12.28 8.66 -7.25
C ARG A 149 -11.06 7.79 -7.46
N MET A 150 -11.04 6.61 -6.84
CA MET A 150 -9.96 5.63 -7.01
C MET A 150 -9.69 5.39 -8.51
N PRO A 151 -8.43 5.41 -8.98
CA PRO A 151 -7.21 5.53 -8.18
C PRO A 151 -6.83 6.96 -7.77
N ASP A 152 -7.38 8.00 -8.39
CA ASP A 152 -6.97 9.38 -8.16
C ASP A 152 -7.69 10.04 -6.98
N VAL A 153 -7.11 9.92 -5.79
CA VAL A 153 -7.69 10.42 -4.54
C VAL A 153 -6.73 11.34 -3.80
N ARG A 154 -7.14 12.58 -3.60
CA ARG A 154 -6.40 13.58 -2.81
C ARG A 154 -6.64 13.36 -1.32
N LEU A 155 -5.56 13.40 -0.55
CA LEU A 155 -5.58 13.44 0.91
C LEU A 155 -5.44 14.91 1.34
N ILE A 156 -6.49 15.45 1.96
CA ILE A 156 -6.58 16.85 2.36
C ILE A 156 -6.64 16.94 3.88
N ARG A 157 -5.61 17.53 4.48
CA ARG A 157 -5.51 17.77 5.92
C ARG A 157 -5.53 19.28 6.18
N GLU A 158 -6.36 19.72 7.12
CA GLU A 158 -6.47 21.15 7.49
C GLU A 158 -6.68 22.07 6.26
N GLY A 159 -7.51 21.62 5.31
CA GLY A 159 -7.83 22.34 4.08
C GLY A 159 -6.77 22.28 2.98
N THR A 160 -5.60 21.66 3.23
CA THR A 160 -4.50 21.59 2.25
C THR A 160 -4.20 20.15 1.83
N GLN A 161 -3.87 19.94 0.54
CA GLN A 161 -3.48 18.63 0.05
C GLN A 161 -2.08 18.25 0.57
N VAL A 162 -1.97 17.12 1.25
CA VAL A 162 -0.70 16.58 1.76
C VAL A 162 -0.14 15.46 0.88
N ALA A 163 -1.02 14.67 0.27
CA ALA A 163 -0.64 13.62 -0.66
C ALA A 163 -1.76 13.34 -1.65
N MET A 164 -1.48 12.51 -2.64
CA MET A 164 -2.46 11.99 -3.57
C MET A 164 -2.19 10.52 -3.84
N HIS A 165 -3.16 9.65 -3.60
CA HIS A 165 -3.13 8.30 -4.13
C HIS A 165 -3.24 8.37 -5.65
N THR A 166 -2.43 7.57 -6.34
CA THR A 166 -2.29 7.61 -7.80
C THR A 166 -2.50 6.22 -8.41
N GLY A 167 -2.58 6.15 -9.74
CA GLY A 167 -2.62 4.88 -10.47
C GLY A 167 -1.46 3.91 -10.17
N ARG A 168 -0.35 4.39 -9.59
CA ARG A 168 0.78 3.55 -9.15
C ARG A 168 0.50 2.77 -7.85
N GLY A 169 -0.68 2.92 -7.25
CA GLY A 169 -1.00 2.42 -5.90
C GLY A 169 -0.37 3.26 -4.76
N MET A 170 0.67 4.03 -5.08
CA MET A 170 1.39 4.85 -4.10
C MET A 170 0.72 6.21 -3.83
N LEU A 171 0.99 6.74 -2.64
CA LEU A 171 0.78 8.13 -2.26
C LEU A 171 1.93 9.00 -2.78
N SER A 172 1.61 9.84 -3.76
CA SER A 172 2.48 10.90 -4.26
C SER A 172 2.45 12.08 -3.28
N LEU A 173 3.62 12.51 -2.81
CA LEU A 173 3.74 13.60 -1.84
C LEU A 173 3.55 14.99 -2.48
N THR A 174 2.89 15.89 -1.74
CA THR A 174 3.06 17.34 -1.91
C THR A 174 4.12 17.86 -0.94
N LEU A 175 4.56 19.11 -1.07
CA LEU A 175 5.50 19.72 -0.11
C LEU A 175 4.97 19.69 1.34
N ARG A 176 3.65 19.83 1.53
CA ARG A 176 3.03 19.76 2.87
C ARG A 176 3.03 18.35 3.44
N GLY A 177 2.85 17.32 2.60
CA GLY A 177 3.06 15.93 3.03
C GLY A 177 4.52 15.63 3.32
N GLY A 178 5.43 16.15 2.49
CA GLY A 178 6.87 16.08 2.73
C GLY A 178 7.25 16.66 4.09
N ALA A 179 6.62 17.77 4.50
CA ALA A 179 6.86 18.35 5.82
C ALA A 179 6.46 17.42 6.96
N ILE A 180 5.37 16.66 6.82
CA ILE A 180 4.95 15.66 7.82
C ILE A 180 6.01 14.57 7.97
N LEU A 181 6.52 14.03 6.84
CA LEU A 181 7.56 12.99 6.87
C LEU A 181 8.91 13.52 7.35
N SER A 182 9.29 14.74 6.95
CA SER A 182 10.50 15.41 7.42
C SER A 182 10.49 15.58 8.94
N GLN A 183 9.36 16.02 9.52
CA GLN A 183 9.25 16.16 10.97
C GLN A 183 9.32 14.82 11.71
N ALA A 184 8.83 13.74 11.08
CA ALA A 184 8.90 12.38 11.58
C ALA A 184 10.25 11.68 11.32
N ASP A 185 11.21 12.36 10.68
CA ASP A 185 12.51 11.80 10.28
C ASP A 185 12.40 10.50 9.45
N ALA A 186 11.41 10.44 8.56
CA ALA A 186 11.19 9.32 7.65
C ALA A 186 11.32 9.74 6.17
N TYR A 187 11.93 8.89 5.34
CA TYR A 187 12.04 9.07 3.87
C TYR A 187 12.59 10.44 3.44
N TRP A 188 13.56 10.97 4.18
CA TRP A 188 14.19 12.26 3.91
C TRP A 188 15.55 12.12 3.19
N VAL A 189 15.87 13.14 2.39
CA VAL A 189 17.17 13.34 1.76
C VAL A 189 17.67 14.72 2.19
N GLU A 190 18.76 14.73 2.94
CA GLU A 190 19.40 15.93 3.46
C GLU A 190 20.35 16.48 2.39
N ILE A 191 20.17 17.74 2.03
CA ILE A 191 21.02 18.44 1.07
C ILE A 191 21.77 19.58 1.75
N GLU A 192 22.80 20.10 1.09
CA GLU A 192 23.40 21.38 1.46
C GLU A 192 22.37 22.52 1.40
N ASP A 193 22.69 23.71 1.94
CA ASP A 193 21.76 24.83 1.98
C ASP A 193 21.59 25.48 0.59
N PHE A 194 20.77 24.88 -0.24
CA PHE A 194 20.35 25.42 -1.52
C PHE A 194 18.88 25.15 -1.82
N LEU A 195 18.32 25.94 -2.73
CA LEU A 195 16.98 25.74 -3.27
C LEU A 195 17.06 24.99 -4.60
N PRO A 196 16.51 23.76 -4.69
CA PRO A 196 16.54 22.99 -5.93
C PRO A 196 15.80 23.70 -7.06
N LYS A 197 16.42 23.75 -8.25
CA LYS A 197 15.78 24.19 -9.50
C LYS A 197 15.46 23.04 -10.46
N GLY A 198 15.83 21.83 -10.08
CA GLY A 198 15.68 20.60 -10.88
C GLY A 198 15.95 19.38 -10.02
N ASN A 199 16.40 18.29 -10.64
CA ASN A 199 16.71 17.04 -9.95
C ASN A 199 17.88 17.20 -8.97
N ILE A 200 17.88 16.37 -7.92
CA ILE A 200 18.99 16.31 -6.96
C ILE A 200 19.97 15.25 -7.44
N PHE A 201 21.25 15.61 -7.52
CA PHE A 201 22.34 14.69 -7.82
C PHE A 201 23.05 14.28 -6.53
N ALA A 202 23.62 13.08 -6.49
CA ALA A 202 24.30 12.53 -5.31
C ALA A 202 25.36 13.47 -4.71
N VAL A 203 26.05 14.25 -5.53
CA VAL A 203 27.05 15.24 -5.07
C VAL A 203 26.50 16.31 -4.13
N GLY A 204 25.20 16.62 -4.22
CA GLY A 204 24.54 17.61 -3.36
C GLY A 204 23.82 17.00 -2.15
N VAL A 205 23.90 15.69 -1.96
CA VAL A 205 23.31 14.99 -0.81
C VAL A 205 24.35 14.88 0.30
N VAL A 206 23.97 15.33 1.49
CA VAL A 206 24.78 15.28 2.71
C VAL A 206 24.53 13.97 3.46
N ASP A 207 23.26 13.59 3.58
CA ASP A 207 22.81 12.38 4.27
C ASP A 207 21.43 11.96 3.74
N ALA A 208 21.01 10.73 4.01
CA ALA A 208 19.69 10.24 3.62
C ALA A 208 19.17 9.16 4.55
N ALA A 209 17.84 9.07 4.66
CA ALA A 209 17.18 8.05 5.47
C ALA A 209 17.50 6.63 4.94
N PRO A 210 17.96 5.70 5.81
CA PRO A 210 18.48 4.38 5.38
C PRO A 210 17.41 3.45 4.78
N GLU A 211 16.14 3.71 5.06
CA GLU A 211 15.01 2.96 4.52
C GLU A 211 14.74 3.23 3.04
N ILE A 212 15.23 4.35 2.47
CA ILE A 212 14.94 4.75 1.10
C ILE A 212 15.43 3.70 0.10
N ARG A 213 14.54 3.33 -0.83
CA ARG A 213 14.81 2.49 -2.00
C ARG A 213 14.49 3.24 -3.31
N PRO A 214 15.14 2.89 -4.42
CA PRO A 214 14.77 3.43 -5.72
C PRO A 214 13.28 3.24 -6.02
N GLY A 215 12.61 4.30 -6.46
CA GLY A 215 11.16 4.32 -6.69
C GLY A 215 10.33 4.88 -5.54
N ASP A 216 10.91 5.00 -4.33
CA ASP A 216 10.21 5.57 -3.18
C ASP A 216 9.95 7.06 -3.36
N GLU A 217 8.84 7.52 -2.78
CA GLU A 217 8.55 8.94 -2.64
C GLU A 217 9.36 9.50 -1.47
N VAL A 218 10.05 10.61 -1.70
CA VAL A 218 10.99 11.18 -0.72
C VAL A 218 10.78 12.68 -0.55
N VAL A 219 11.15 13.18 0.64
CA VAL A 219 11.25 14.60 0.92
C VAL A 219 12.70 15.06 0.89
N VAL A 220 12.99 16.10 0.13
CA VAL A 220 14.31 16.75 0.11
C VAL A 220 14.27 17.92 1.07
N ARG A 221 15.23 17.98 2.00
CA ARG A 221 15.24 18.96 3.09
C ARG A 221 16.64 19.48 3.39
N HIS A 222 16.68 20.63 4.06
CA HIS A 222 17.87 21.13 4.74
C HIS A 222 17.47 21.49 6.17
N GLN A 223 18.08 20.89 7.19
CA GLN A 223 17.77 21.10 8.60
C GLN A 223 16.27 20.96 8.92
N LYS A 224 15.63 19.91 8.40
CA LYS A 224 14.17 19.67 8.45
C LYS A 224 13.29 20.60 7.60
N ASP A 225 13.83 21.70 7.07
CA ASP A 225 13.09 22.58 6.16
C ASP A 225 12.96 21.95 4.78
N VAL A 226 11.72 21.69 4.38
CA VAL A 226 11.41 21.03 3.11
C VAL A 226 11.70 21.96 1.94
N ARG A 227 12.56 21.49 1.03
CA ARG A 227 12.93 22.22 -0.19
C ARG A 227 12.29 21.63 -1.44
N ALA A 228 12.10 20.31 -1.47
CA ALA A 228 11.44 19.63 -2.58
C ALA A 228 10.80 18.29 -2.16
N VAL A 229 9.99 17.72 -3.05
CA VAL A 229 9.54 16.32 -2.98
C VAL A 229 9.71 15.67 -4.35
N GLY A 230 9.96 14.36 -4.35
CA GLY A 230 10.26 13.64 -5.58
C GLY A 230 10.28 12.14 -5.40
N THR A 231 10.86 11.45 -6.39
CA THR A 231 11.04 10.00 -6.37
C THR A 231 12.53 9.67 -6.32
N ALA A 232 12.93 8.80 -5.41
CA ALA A 232 14.30 8.33 -5.29
C ALA A 232 14.74 7.53 -6.53
N ARG A 233 15.98 7.77 -6.97
CA ARG A 233 16.65 7.02 -8.05
C ARG A 233 17.77 6.12 -7.52
N LEU A 234 18.24 6.41 -6.32
CA LEU A 234 19.27 5.67 -5.59
C LEU A 234 18.68 5.24 -4.23
N SER A 235 19.25 4.21 -3.62
CA SER A 235 18.99 3.92 -2.20
C SER A 235 19.64 4.99 -1.30
N GLY A 236 19.17 5.13 -0.06
CA GLY A 236 19.71 6.13 0.87
C GLY A 236 21.25 6.05 1.01
N ARG A 237 21.80 4.83 1.09
CA ARG A 237 23.26 4.62 1.14
C ARG A 237 23.97 5.11 -0.11
N GLU A 238 23.46 4.76 -1.30
CA GLU A 238 24.06 5.16 -2.57
C GLU A 238 24.02 6.69 -2.77
N MET A 239 22.99 7.36 -2.26
CA MET A 239 22.92 8.83 -2.31
C MET A 239 24.09 9.49 -1.58
N VAL A 240 24.56 8.90 -0.46
CA VAL A 240 25.67 9.42 0.35
C VAL A 240 27.04 8.96 -0.19
N ASP A 241 27.13 7.70 -0.61
CA ASP A 241 28.39 7.10 -1.06
C ASP A 241 28.80 7.62 -2.46
N PHE A 242 27.85 7.93 -3.35
CA PHE A 242 28.17 8.33 -4.72
C PHE A 242 28.53 9.81 -4.85
N ARG A 243 29.33 10.13 -5.87
CA ARG A 243 29.71 11.51 -6.24
C ARG A 243 29.07 11.99 -7.54
N ARG A 244 28.26 11.14 -8.18
CA ARG A 244 27.57 11.40 -9.45
C ARG A 244 26.31 10.55 -9.56
N GLY A 245 25.41 10.94 -10.46
CA GLY A 245 24.13 10.27 -10.68
C GLY A 245 22.96 11.04 -10.07
N GLU A 246 21.79 10.94 -10.71
CA GLU A 246 20.54 11.48 -10.17
C GLU A 246 20.18 10.71 -8.90
N ALA A 247 20.06 11.39 -7.77
CA ALA A 247 19.64 10.84 -6.49
C ALA A 247 18.12 10.92 -6.34
N VAL A 248 17.53 12.08 -6.69
CA VAL A 248 16.09 12.31 -6.61
C VAL A 248 15.58 12.96 -7.89
N HIS A 249 14.58 12.34 -8.49
CA HIS A 249 13.76 12.93 -9.54
C HIS A 249 12.76 13.88 -8.91
N VAL A 250 12.97 15.18 -9.03
CA VAL A 250 12.16 16.18 -8.33
C VAL A 250 10.87 16.44 -9.08
N ARG A 251 9.76 16.47 -8.35
CA ARG A 251 8.42 16.75 -8.92
C ARG A 251 7.87 18.11 -8.50
N HIS A 252 8.08 18.50 -7.24
CA HIS A 252 7.70 19.82 -6.74
C HIS A 252 8.84 20.40 -5.92
N VAL A 253 9.11 21.68 -6.11
CA VAL A 253 10.06 22.48 -5.32
C VAL A 253 9.30 23.57 -4.59
N ILE A 254 9.82 24.03 -3.45
CA ILE A 254 9.30 25.23 -2.79
C ILE A 254 9.43 26.42 -3.75
N GLU A 255 8.36 27.20 -3.89
CA GLU A 255 8.40 28.43 -4.66
C GLU A 255 9.30 29.45 -3.93
N MET A 256 10.22 30.05 -4.67
CA MET A 256 10.96 31.19 -4.15
C MET A 256 10.00 32.37 -4.01
N PRO A 257 9.95 33.05 -2.85
CA PRO A 257 9.37 34.37 -2.79
C PRO A 257 10.09 35.27 -3.81
N PRO A 258 9.36 36.16 -4.50
CA PRO A 258 9.95 37.10 -5.47
C PRO A 258 10.98 38.04 -4.84
#